data_AF-A0A972APQ7-F1
#
_entry.id   AF-A0A972APQ7-F1
#
_cell.length_a   1.000
_cell.length_b   1.000
_cell.length_c   1.000
_cell.angle_alpha   90.00
_cell.angle_beta   90.00
_cell.angle_gamma   90.00
#
_symmetry.space_group_name_H-M   'P 1'
#
loop_
_entity.id
_entity.type
_entity.pdbx_description
1 polymer ?
#
loop_
_entity_poly.entity_id
_entity_poly.type
_entity_poly.pdbx_seq_one_letter_code
_entity_poly.pdbx_strand_id
1 'polypeptide(L)'
;MYKRLDPIKYANIDLSEQYVNHVQKMVSLSEDPAPIADLRENQHGAWGGSNVNYLVRLFTDWYGIPPENLLPYIPGTNYENTNEPDDNPQIDWRDQSVKQRVINNLDPGRWSVDTIKGATYGIASYCSFPKSKLNDIHYYKSVLAAGFDIIFNLKIMSPDPNPNNDIWQPGTVEEGMHAMTMVGYDEERQVFIIKNSWGYDNPAEKGFTLVSFDYITGGYVEEAIYITAIREDTTTLHSPEQLFLGRWKMDHNGKKGILDIFRLPHFYEWPSGKEDLRIGTYFDQNGNAYRVNGSIDPNKHILYFYIDFIYRTQNYYDRKGQKFTAYLFTHDPMNMAGEYVETDGKKYGFYATKENYYNSAPVPGEINKSSYLGTWQMNHDGWPGRLEIEFVDSSGKLKGMYYAQDGKKHNVSGTVAADGRSIVLEIQFEQSHRQKFFGYINTREPGIITGVTVWNGNNYGFFARRIGGISVNAPTNLTAEPLSTTAITLKWQDNSDNETGFVIARKSPGSPYYVDIARTDADSTILIDSGLTKGETYSYRVKAVKGAVSSAYSNDTRSGTQGSNCYRYA
;
A
#
# COMPACT_ATOMS: atom_id res chain seq x y z
N MET A 1 -31.22 5.49 -14.27
CA MET A 1 -30.60 6.66 -13.61
C MET A 1 -29.62 7.41 -14.49
N TYR A 2 -28.33 7.07 -14.60
CA TYR A 2 -27.37 7.81 -15.45
C TYR A 2 -27.86 8.02 -16.89
N LYS A 3 -28.33 6.96 -17.54
CA LYS A 3 -28.93 6.98 -18.89
C LYS A 3 -30.16 7.88 -19.05
N ARG A 4 -30.85 8.26 -17.97
CA ARG A 4 -31.98 9.21 -18.05
C ARG A 4 -31.52 10.66 -17.95
N LEU A 5 -30.43 10.93 -17.22
CA LEU A 5 -29.87 12.27 -17.08
C LEU A 5 -29.14 12.69 -18.36
N ASP A 6 -28.36 11.79 -18.96
CA ASP A 6 -27.76 11.99 -20.29
C ASP A 6 -27.70 10.65 -21.05
N PRO A 7 -28.72 10.36 -21.87
CA PRO A 7 -28.82 9.11 -22.62
C PRO A 7 -27.68 8.88 -23.62
N ILE A 8 -27.09 9.95 -24.16
CA ILE A 8 -26.02 9.87 -25.14
C ILE A 8 -24.71 9.55 -24.43
N LYS A 9 -24.37 10.33 -23.40
CA LYS A 9 -23.14 10.17 -22.63
C LYS A 9 -23.06 8.83 -21.91
N TYR A 10 -24.18 8.35 -21.38
CA TYR A 10 -24.22 7.16 -20.54
C TYR A 10 -24.82 5.93 -21.21
N ALA A 11 -25.04 5.93 -22.53
CA ALA A 11 -25.69 4.85 -23.27
C ALA A 11 -25.15 3.45 -22.90
N ASN A 12 -23.84 3.34 -22.72
CA ASN A 12 -23.11 2.09 -22.46
C ASN A 12 -22.61 1.95 -21.03
N ILE A 13 -23.08 2.78 -20.09
CA ILE A 13 -22.68 2.63 -18.70
C ILE A 13 -23.29 1.35 -18.11
N ASP A 14 -22.43 0.56 -17.48
CA ASP A 14 -22.74 -0.63 -16.71
C ASP A 14 -21.86 -0.60 -15.46
N LEU A 15 -22.47 -0.52 -14.28
CA LEU A 15 -21.79 -0.23 -13.02
C LEU A 15 -21.70 -1.48 -12.18
N SER A 16 -20.61 -1.62 -11.41
CA SER A 16 -20.35 -2.85 -10.66
C SER A 16 -21.22 -3.00 -9.41
N GLU A 17 -22.23 -3.89 -9.46
CA GLU A 17 -22.93 -4.35 -8.26
C GLU A 17 -22.00 -5.08 -7.30
N GLN A 18 -21.00 -5.79 -7.84
CA GLN A 18 -20.01 -6.49 -7.01
C GLN A 18 -19.26 -5.52 -6.11
N TYR A 19 -18.85 -4.36 -6.64
CA TYR A 19 -18.18 -3.32 -5.87
C TYR A 19 -19.10 -2.73 -4.81
N VAL A 20 -20.35 -2.41 -5.17
CA VAL A 20 -21.33 -1.86 -4.22
C VAL A 20 -21.54 -2.82 -3.05
N ASN A 21 -21.75 -4.09 -3.37
CA ASN A 21 -21.91 -5.17 -2.42
C ASN A 21 -20.69 -5.29 -1.50
N HIS A 22 -19.50 -5.19 -2.08
CA HIS A 22 -18.24 -5.26 -1.36
C HIS A 22 -18.07 -4.11 -0.37
N VAL A 23 -18.20 -2.85 -0.83
CA VAL A 23 -18.07 -1.65 0.02
C VAL A 23 -19.09 -1.68 1.16
N GLN A 24 -20.37 -1.93 0.87
CA GLN A 24 -21.42 -2.01 1.89
C GLN A 24 -21.05 -2.99 3.01
N LYS A 25 -20.58 -4.19 2.66
CA LYS A 25 -20.29 -5.25 3.63
C LYS A 25 -19.00 -5.03 4.41
N MET A 26 -18.08 -4.22 3.89
CA MET A 26 -16.86 -3.82 4.60
C MET A 26 -17.09 -2.64 5.55
N VAL A 27 -17.90 -1.65 5.14
CA VAL A 27 -18.08 -0.40 5.91
C VAL A 27 -19.16 -0.49 6.98
N SER A 28 -20.09 -1.45 6.84
CA SER A 28 -21.18 -1.67 7.80
C SER A 28 -20.62 -2.28 9.07
N LEU A 29 -20.57 -1.49 10.15
CA LEU A 29 -20.23 -1.97 11.49
C LEU A 29 -21.49 -2.22 12.31
N SER A 30 -21.38 -3.10 13.29
CA SER A 30 -22.43 -3.45 14.21
C SER A 30 -22.61 -2.26 15.11
N GLU A 31 -23.86 -2.11 15.55
CA GLU A 31 -24.27 -1.00 16.37
C GLU A 31 -23.61 -1.02 17.77
N ASP A 32 -22.83 -2.06 18.09
CA ASP A 32 -22.30 -2.24 19.43
C ASP A 32 -20.96 -1.52 19.63
N PRO A 33 -20.91 -0.43 20.41
CA PRO A 33 -19.66 0.22 20.80
C PRO A 33 -18.83 -0.62 21.78
N ALA A 34 -19.32 -1.77 22.25
CA ALA A 34 -18.70 -2.52 23.32
C ALA A 34 -17.34 -3.15 22.94
N PRO A 35 -16.34 -3.06 23.84
CA PRO A 35 -14.99 -3.56 23.64
C PRO A 35 -14.91 -5.08 23.86
N ILE A 36 -15.04 -5.89 22.80
CA ILE A 36 -14.75 -7.33 22.90
C ILE A 36 -13.40 -7.60 22.23
N ALA A 37 -12.41 -7.99 23.05
CA ALA A 37 -10.98 -8.01 22.68
C ALA A 37 -10.59 -8.98 21.56
N ASP A 38 -11.45 -9.94 21.27
CA ASP A 38 -11.22 -10.96 20.26
C ASP A 38 -12.23 -10.88 19.10
N LEU A 39 -13.08 -9.85 19.08
CA LEU A 39 -13.97 -9.51 17.96
C LEU A 39 -13.45 -8.27 17.24
N ARG A 40 -12.47 -8.49 16.36
CA ARG A 40 -12.66 -8.21 14.94
C ARG A 40 -13.94 -7.37 14.60
N GLU A 41 -13.80 -6.10 14.23
CA GLU A 41 -14.93 -5.23 13.87
C GLU A 41 -15.72 -5.85 12.70
N ASN A 42 -17.01 -6.10 12.91
CA ASN A 42 -17.83 -6.94 12.04
C ASN A 42 -17.83 -6.44 10.59
N GLN A 43 -17.33 -7.28 9.69
CA GLN A 43 -17.65 -7.20 8.28
C GLN A 43 -18.80 -8.19 8.06
N HIS A 44 -19.88 -7.75 7.40
CA HIS A 44 -21.02 -8.61 7.10
C HIS A 44 -20.68 -9.70 6.06
N GLY A 45 -19.43 -9.74 5.58
CA GLY A 45 -18.95 -10.89 4.83
C GLY A 45 -19.56 -10.99 3.43
N ALA A 46 -20.12 -12.15 3.10
CA ALA A 46 -20.85 -12.44 1.87
C ALA A 46 -22.38 -12.30 2.07
N TRP A 47 -22.85 -12.12 3.30
CA TRP A 47 -24.26 -12.29 3.65
C TRP A 47 -24.76 -11.13 4.53
N GLY A 48 -25.77 -10.42 4.06
CA GLY A 48 -26.34 -9.30 4.80
C GLY A 48 -27.16 -8.40 3.90
N GLY A 49 -28.25 -7.84 4.44
CA GLY A 49 -29.09 -6.87 3.76
C GLY A 49 -28.55 -5.44 3.87
N SER A 50 -29.18 -4.53 3.13
CA SER A 50 -29.03 -3.08 3.30
C SER A 50 -30.39 -2.41 3.26
N ASN A 51 -30.40 -1.09 3.46
CA ASN A 51 -31.52 -0.25 3.12
C ASN A 51 -31.11 0.81 2.08
N VAL A 52 -32.11 1.42 1.45
CA VAL A 52 -31.89 2.28 0.28
C VAL A 52 -31.25 3.60 0.70
N ASN A 53 -31.68 4.18 1.82
CA ASN A 53 -31.12 5.43 2.33
C ASN A 53 -29.63 5.30 2.67
N TYR A 54 -29.22 4.20 3.30
CA TYR A 54 -27.83 3.93 3.68
C TYR A 54 -26.92 3.87 2.46
N LEU A 55 -27.28 3.10 1.44
CA LEU A 55 -26.47 2.96 0.23
C LEU A 55 -26.35 4.28 -0.53
N VAL A 56 -27.44 5.04 -0.65
CA VAL A 56 -27.35 6.32 -1.37
C VAL A 56 -26.52 7.34 -0.62
N ARG A 57 -26.62 7.41 0.71
CA ARG A 57 -25.73 8.24 1.52
C ARG A 57 -24.26 7.82 1.33
N LEU A 58 -23.98 6.51 1.36
CA LEU A 58 -22.65 5.93 1.17
C LEU A 58 -21.96 6.45 -0.11
N PHE A 59 -22.67 6.41 -1.24
CA PHE A 59 -22.15 6.84 -2.55
C PHE A 59 -22.36 8.32 -2.86
N THR A 60 -23.05 9.05 -1.99
CA THR A 60 -23.09 10.51 -2.02
C THR A 60 -21.86 11.07 -1.33
N ASP A 61 -21.55 10.61 -0.12
CA ASP A 61 -20.60 11.31 0.75
C ASP A 61 -19.16 10.75 0.67
N TRP A 62 -18.98 9.45 0.41
CA TRP A 62 -17.67 8.81 0.64
C TRP A 62 -17.13 7.96 -0.50
N TYR A 63 -17.98 7.28 -1.26
CA TYR A 63 -17.54 6.30 -2.27
C TYR A 63 -18.07 6.62 -3.67
N GLY A 64 -17.35 6.16 -4.70
CA GLY A 64 -17.88 6.03 -6.04
C GLY A 64 -18.07 4.57 -6.41
N ILE A 65 -18.53 4.32 -7.63
CA ILE A 65 -18.82 2.99 -8.18
C ILE A 65 -18.07 2.86 -9.49
N PRO A 66 -17.31 1.77 -9.72
CA PRO A 66 -16.61 1.56 -10.96
C PRO A 66 -17.52 0.93 -12.03
N PRO A 67 -17.13 1.01 -13.31
CA PRO A 67 -17.69 0.15 -14.35
C PRO A 67 -17.61 -1.34 -14.00
N GLU A 68 -18.61 -2.09 -14.45
CA GLU A 68 -18.75 -3.54 -14.21
C GLU A 68 -17.53 -4.34 -14.72
N ASN A 69 -16.91 -3.94 -15.83
CA ASN A 69 -15.73 -4.63 -16.37
C ASN A 69 -14.48 -4.57 -15.47
N LEU A 70 -14.41 -3.64 -14.50
CA LEU A 70 -13.30 -3.55 -13.54
C LEU A 70 -13.50 -4.44 -12.31
N LEU A 71 -14.75 -4.83 -12.02
CA LEU A 71 -15.06 -5.83 -10.99
C LEU A 71 -16.39 -6.50 -11.33
N PRO A 72 -16.38 -7.55 -12.16
CA PRO A 72 -17.60 -8.21 -12.59
C PRO A 72 -18.36 -8.88 -11.43
N TYR A 73 -19.67 -8.95 -11.56
CA TYR A 73 -20.57 -9.65 -10.66
C TYR A 73 -20.19 -11.12 -10.55
N ILE A 74 -20.02 -11.58 -9.31
CA ILE A 74 -19.77 -12.98 -8.99
C ILE A 74 -21.12 -13.61 -8.62
N PRO A 75 -21.65 -14.55 -9.42
CA PRO A 75 -22.94 -15.18 -9.13
C PRO A 75 -22.92 -15.97 -7.82
N GLY A 76 -24.09 -16.08 -7.18
CA GLY A 76 -24.27 -16.73 -5.87
C GLY A 76 -23.49 -18.04 -5.69
N THR A 77 -23.61 -19.00 -6.60
CA THR A 77 -22.90 -20.29 -6.49
C THR A 77 -21.37 -20.20 -6.45
N ASN A 78 -20.78 -19.14 -7.03
CA ASN A 78 -19.33 -18.90 -7.01
C ASN A 78 -18.93 -17.98 -5.85
N TYR A 79 -19.85 -17.11 -5.43
CA TYR A 79 -19.64 -16.17 -4.34
C TYR A 79 -19.76 -16.85 -2.97
N GLU A 80 -20.64 -17.85 -2.85
CA GLU A 80 -20.88 -18.70 -1.68
C GLU A 80 -19.87 -19.86 -1.55
N ASN A 81 -19.13 -20.14 -2.62
CA ASN A 81 -18.14 -21.21 -2.64
C ASN A 81 -16.74 -20.65 -2.37
N THR A 82 -16.62 -19.92 -1.25
CA THR A 82 -15.34 -19.30 -0.86
C THR A 82 -14.28 -20.33 -0.44
N ASN A 83 -14.65 -21.61 -0.29
CA ASN A 83 -13.86 -22.67 0.37
C ASN A 83 -13.38 -22.27 1.79
N GLU A 84 -13.91 -21.19 2.35
CA GLU A 84 -13.59 -20.75 3.70
C GLU A 84 -14.41 -21.61 4.68
N PRO A 85 -13.77 -22.18 5.72
CA PRO A 85 -14.51 -22.75 6.83
C PRO A 85 -15.46 -21.68 7.38
N ASP A 86 -16.73 -22.03 7.61
CA ASP A 86 -17.76 -21.19 8.25
C ASP A 86 -18.53 -20.19 7.34
N ASP A 87 -18.55 -20.39 6.02
CA ASP A 87 -19.46 -19.65 5.14
C ASP A 87 -20.93 -20.09 5.32
N ASN A 88 -21.66 -19.44 6.24
CA ASN A 88 -23.07 -19.75 6.54
C ASN A 88 -23.99 -18.54 6.27
N PRO A 89 -24.98 -18.63 5.36
CA PRO A 89 -25.95 -17.57 5.09
C PRO A 89 -26.89 -17.23 6.27
N GLN A 90 -27.02 -18.13 7.25
CA GLN A 90 -27.97 -18.03 8.35
C GLN A 90 -27.35 -17.56 9.67
N ILE A 91 -26.14 -16.97 9.63
CA ILE A 91 -25.50 -16.44 10.84
C ILE A 91 -26.27 -15.23 11.36
N ASP A 92 -26.57 -15.25 12.67
CA ASP A 92 -27.03 -14.08 13.38
C ASP A 92 -25.85 -13.15 13.65
N TRP A 93 -25.77 -12.05 12.91
CA TRP A 93 -24.72 -11.04 13.07
C TRP A 93 -24.80 -10.26 14.39
N ARG A 94 -25.85 -10.47 15.19
CA ARG A 94 -25.96 -9.94 16.56
C ARG A 94 -25.35 -10.88 17.61
N ASP A 95 -25.05 -12.12 17.24
CA ASP A 95 -24.39 -13.07 18.13
C ASP A 95 -22.90 -12.73 18.27
N GLN A 96 -22.53 -12.22 19.45
CA GLN A 96 -21.15 -11.85 19.79
C GLN A 96 -20.20 -13.05 19.90
N SER A 97 -20.69 -14.30 19.86
CA SER A 97 -19.85 -15.50 19.81
C SER A 97 -19.34 -15.80 18.39
N VAL A 98 -19.95 -15.18 17.37
CA VAL A 98 -19.54 -15.31 15.97
C VAL A 98 -18.25 -14.50 15.75
N LYS A 99 -17.14 -15.21 15.56
CA LYS A 99 -15.87 -14.59 15.18
C LYS A 99 -16.02 -13.94 13.80
N GLN A 100 -15.40 -12.77 13.55
CA GLN A 100 -15.37 -12.22 12.17
C GLN A 100 -14.89 -13.32 11.24
N ARG A 101 -15.61 -13.44 10.14
CA ARG A 101 -15.19 -14.28 9.03
C ARG A 101 -13.91 -13.71 8.42
N VAL A 102 -13.01 -14.60 8.02
CA VAL A 102 -11.91 -14.27 7.12
C VAL A 102 -12.46 -14.25 5.70
N ILE A 103 -13.49 -13.46 5.44
CA ILE A 103 -13.85 -13.24 4.04
C ILE A 103 -12.80 -12.29 3.51
N ASN A 104 -12.10 -12.75 2.49
CA ASN A 104 -10.97 -12.07 1.89
C ASN A 104 -11.40 -10.84 1.07
N ASN A 105 -12.41 -10.10 1.56
CA ASN A 105 -12.95 -8.91 0.94
C ASN A 105 -11.84 -7.87 0.79
N LEU A 106 -11.01 -7.69 1.81
CA LEU A 106 -9.91 -6.73 1.75
C LEU A 106 -8.71 -7.19 0.91
N ASP A 107 -8.76 -8.37 0.25
CA ASP A 107 -7.67 -8.84 -0.61
C ASP A 107 -7.55 -7.94 -1.85
N PRO A 108 -6.35 -7.39 -2.12
CA PRO A 108 -6.08 -6.64 -3.34
C PRO A 108 -6.34 -7.44 -4.64
N GLY A 109 -6.31 -8.77 -4.61
CA GLY A 109 -6.68 -9.65 -5.72
C GLY A 109 -8.18 -9.81 -5.94
N ARG A 110 -9.03 -9.46 -4.96
CA ARG A 110 -10.50 -9.40 -5.11
C ARG A 110 -11.02 -7.97 -5.22
N TRP A 111 -10.26 -7.01 -4.71
CA TRP A 111 -10.58 -5.58 -4.74
C TRP A 111 -9.33 -4.78 -5.09
N SER A 112 -9.07 -4.69 -6.40
CA SER A 112 -7.82 -4.13 -6.91
C SER A 112 -7.76 -2.61 -6.79
N VAL A 113 -6.55 -2.07 -6.81
CA VAL A 113 -6.34 -0.62 -6.87
C VAL A 113 -6.92 -0.02 -8.14
N ASP A 114 -6.89 -0.74 -9.27
CA ASP A 114 -7.49 -0.27 -10.52
C ASP A 114 -9.01 -0.18 -10.41
N THR A 115 -9.64 -1.12 -9.70
CA THR A 115 -11.07 -1.06 -9.38
C THR A 115 -11.39 0.17 -8.53
N ILE A 116 -10.59 0.48 -7.51
CA ILE A 116 -10.77 1.67 -6.64
C ILE A 116 -10.57 2.97 -7.44
N LYS A 117 -9.54 3.04 -8.29
CA LYS A 117 -9.32 4.16 -9.23
C LYS A 117 -10.40 4.26 -10.30
N GLY A 118 -11.06 3.16 -10.63
CA GLY A 118 -12.18 3.16 -11.56
C GLY A 118 -13.48 3.65 -10.95
N ALA A 119 -13.55 3.77 -9.62
CA ALA A 119 -14.77 4.08 -8.88
C ALA A 119 -15.13 5.57 -8.94
N THR A 120 -15.35 6.08 -10.15
CA THR A 120 -15.55 7.49 -10.45
C THR A 120 -17.02 7.92 -10.49
N TYR A 121 -17.97 6.98 -10.55
CA TYR A 121 -19.39 7.29 -10.65
C TYR A 121 -20.02 7.42 -9.25
N GLY A 122 -20.59 8.59 -8.94
CA GLY A 122 -21.17 8.85 -7.62
C GLY A 122 -22.53 9.55 -7.66
N ILE A 123 -23.10 9.79 -6.49
CA ILE A 123 -24.33 10.55 -6.34
C ILE A 123 -23.96 11.97 -5.90
N ALA A 124 -24.51 12.99 -6.57
CA ALA A 124 -24.29 14.39 -6.17
C ALA A 124 -25.42 14.90 -5.28
N SER A 125 -26.66 14.51 -5.58
CA SER A 125 -27.82 14.86 -4.76
C SER A 125 -28.97 13.88 -4.96
N TYR A 126 -29.77 13.72 -3.91
CA TYR A 126 -30.96 12.87 -3.90
C TYR A 126 -32.05 13.48 -3.01
N CYS A 127 -33.26 12.94 -3.10
CA CYS A 127 -34.38 13.29 -2.25
C CYS A 127 -35.04 12.01 -1.71
N SER A 128 -35.14 11.92 -0.38
CA SER A 128 -35.90 10.85 0.27
C SER A 128 -37.38 11.21 0.37
N PHE A 129 -38.25 10.23 0.20
CA PHE A 129 -39.68 10.40 0.37
C PHE A 129 -39.99 10.68 1.85
N PRO A 130 -40.84 11.67 2.16
CA PRO A 130 -41.38 11.80 3.51
C PRO A 130 -42.14 10.53 3.89
N LYS A 131 -42.03 10.08 5.16
CA LYS A 131 -42.77 8.89 5.64
C LYS A 131 -44.27 8.97 5.37
N SER A 132 -44.85 10.17 5.45
CA SER A 132 -46.27 10.43 5.16
C SER A 132 -46.66 10.25 3.68
N LYS A 133 -45.69 10.10 2.78
CA LYS A 133 -45.87 9.97 1.33
C LYS A 133 -45.60 8.56 0.80
N LEU A 134 -45.12 7.64 1.65
CA LEU A 134 -44.79 6.27 1.21
C LEU A 134 -46.00 5.50 0.68
N ASN A 135 -47.22 5.87 1.09
CA ASN A 135 -48.47 5.21 0.68
C ASN A 135 -49.28 6.06 -0.31
N ASP A 136 -48.73 7.17 -0.80
CA ASP A 136 -49.43 8.13 -1.67
C ASP A 136 -49.05 7.90 -3.14
N ILE A 137 -49.85 7.13 -3.87
CA ILE A 137 -49.60 6.80 -5.28
C ILE A 137 -49.44 8.03 -6.18
N HIS A 138 -50.10 9.16 -5.86
CA HIS A 138 -49.98 10.38 -6.66
C HIS A 138 -48.60 10.99 -6.50
N TYR A 139 -47.98 10.85 -5.32
CA TYR A 139 -46.62 11.32 -5.08
C TYR A 139 -45.62 10.53 -5.96
N TYR A 140 -45.69 9.19 -5.97
CA TYR A 140 -44.84 8.37 -6.85
C TYR A 140 -45.02 8.74 -8.33
N LYS A 141 -46.27 8.84 -8.79
CA LYS A 141 -46.58 9.23 -10.18
C LYS A 141 -46.02 10.60 -10.53
N SER A 142 -46.07 11.57 -9.62
CA SER A 142 -45.54 12.91 -9.87
C SER A 142 -44.00 12.93 -9.98
N VAL A 143 -43.30 12.14 -9.18
CA VAL A 143 -41.83 11.99 -9.27
C VAL A 143 -41.43 11.30 -10.58
N LEU A 144 -42.14 10.24 -10.97
CA LEU A 144 -41.92 9.56 -12.25
C LEU A 144 -42.22 10.48 -13.45
N ALA A 145 -43.30 11.26 -13.38
CA ALA A 145 -43.66 12.23 -14.42
C ALA A 145 -42.65 13.39 -14.52
N ALA A 146 -41.97 13.74 -13.42
CA ALA A 146 -40.86 14.67 -13.42
C ALA A 146 -39.57 14.09 -14.03
N GLY A 147 -39.59 12.82 -14.45
CA GLY A 147 -38.49 12.15 -15.16
C GLY A 147 -37.53 11.36 -14.27
N PHE A 148 -37.80 11.27 -12.96
CA PHE A 148 -36.91 10.58 -12.03
C PHE A 148 -37.31 9.11 -11.85
N ASP A 149 -36.31 8.22 -11.82
CA ASP A 149 -36.49 6.84 -11.35
C ASP A 149 -36.59 6.84 -9.81
N ILE A 150 -37.43 5.96 -9.25
CA ILE A 150 -37.60 5.84 -7.79
C ILE A 150 -36.94 4.55 -7.33
N ILE A 151 -36.00 4.65 -6.40
CA ILE A 151 -35.39 3.50 -5.72
C ILE A 151 -36.15 3.28 -4.43
N PHE A 152 -36.60 2.06 -4.16
CA PHE A 152 -37.44 1.78 -3.00
C PHE A 152 -37.22 0.36 -2.49
N ASN A 153 -37.52 0.14 -1.22
CA ASN A 153 -37.60 -1.18 -0.60
C ASN A 153 -39.00 -1.45 -0.07
N LEU A 154 -39.42 -2.70 -0.19
CA LEU A 154 -40.75 -3.16 0.23
C LEU A 154 -40.67 -4.48 0.97
N LYS A 155 -41.70 -4.75 1.77
CA LYS A 155 -41.97 -6.06 2.36
C LYS A 155 -42.54 -7.00 1.31
N ILE A 156 -41.88 -8.14 1.09
CA ILE A 156 -42.38 -9.22 0.24
C ILE A 156 -43.58 -9.83 0.95
N MET A 157 -44.76 -9.63 0.35
CA MET A 157 -46.02 -10.19 0.83
C MET A 157 -46.44 -11.37 -0.06
N SER A 158 -46.66 -12.53 0.54
CA SER A 158 -46.87 -13.82 -0.14
C SER A 158 -48.06 -14.60 0.44
N PRO A 159 -48.57 -15.62 -0.28
CA PRO A 159 -48.39 -15.79 -1.73
C PRO A 159 -49.10 -14.67 -2.48
N ASP A 160 -48.61 -14.36 -3.67
CA ASP A 160 -49.37 -13.54 -4.61
C ASP A 160 -50.76 -14.17 -4.80
N PRO A 161 -51.86 -13.44 -4.58
CA PRO A 161 -53.21 -13.98 -4.73
C PRO A 161 -53.55 -14.37 -6.18
N ASN A 162 -52.87 -13.79 -7.18
CA ASN A 162 -53.15 -13.96 -8.61
C ASN A 162 -51.88 -14.15 -9.45
N PRO A 163 -51.05 -15.18 -9.21
CA PRO A 163 -49.71 -15.29 -9.79
C PRO A 163 -49.66 -15.51 -11.32
N ASN A 164 -50.81 -15.74 -11.96
CA ASN A 164 -50.90 -16.05 -13.40
C ASN A 164 -51.24 -14.83 -14.27
N ASN A 165 -51.36 -13.63 -13.68
CA ASN A 165 -51.73 -12.42 -14.42
C ASN A 165 -50.52 -11.51 -14.75
N ASP A 166 -49.29 -11.98 -14.49
CA ASP A 166 -48.03 -11.25 -14.67
C ASP A 166 -47.93 -9.91 -13.89
N ILE A 167 -48.80 -9.70 -12.90
CA ILE A 167 -48.79 -8.53 -12.00
C ILE A 167 -48.54 -9.01 -10.59
N TRP A 168 -47.44 -8.57 -9.99
CA TRP A 168 -47.12 -8.89 -8.62
C TRP A 168 -48.04 -8.14 -7.64
N GLN A 169 -48.83 -8.90 -6.88
CA GLN A 169 -49.80 -8.38 -5.91
C GLN A 169 -49.46 -8.82 -4.47
N PRO A 170 -49.74 -7.98 -3.46
CA PRO A 170 -49.40 -8.31 -2.09
C PRO A 170 -50.29 -9.42 -1.55
N GLY A 171 -49.65 -10.50 -1.08
CA GLY A 171 -50.29 -11.53 -0.27
C GLY A 171 -50.59 -11.07 1.16
N THR A 172 -50.84 -12.03 2.05
CA THR A 172 -51.22 -11.76 3.45
C THR A 172 -50.11 -12.09 4.46
N VAL A 173 -49.03 -12.75 4.03
CA VAL A 173 -47.91 -13.15 4.89
C VAL A 173 -46.65 -12.40 4.48
N GLU A 174 -45.95 -11.81 5.44
CA GLU A 174 -44.64 -11.19 5.21
C GLU A 174 -43.56 -12.30 5.15
N GLU A 175 -42.84 -12.39 4.03
CA GLU A 175 -41.79 -13.40 3.81
C GLU A 175 -40.37 -12.81 3.75
N GLY A 176 -40.25 -11.49 3.62
CA GLY A 176 -38.94 -10.84 3.58
C GLY A 176 -39.00 -9.41 3.07
N MET A 177 -37.86 -8.91 2.60
CA MET A 177 -37.74 -7.58 2.01
C MET A 177 -37.04 -7.66 0.65
N HIS A 178 -37.36 -6.72 -0.23
CA HIS A 178 -36.69 -6.54 -1.51
C HIS A 178 -36.50 -5.07 -1.84
N ALA A 179 -35.47 -4.74 -2.63
CA ALA A 179 -35.22 -3.40 -3.12
C ALA A 179 -35.18 -3.39 -4.64
N MET A 180 -35.87 -2.42 -5.26
CA MET A 180 -36.04 -2.35 -6.71
C MET A 180 -36.09 -0.90 -7.19
N THR A 181 -36.17 -0.71 -8.52
CA THR A 181 -36.27 0.62 -9.13
C THR A 181 -37.57 0.76 -9.93
N MET A 182 -38.44 1.70 -9.56
CA MET A 182 -39.59 2.09 -10.38
C MET A 182 -39.14 3.01 -11.51
N VAL A 183 -39.55 2.70 -12.73
CA VAL A 183 -39.20 3.47 -13.94
C VAL A 183 -40.42 4.04 -14.64
N GLY A 184 -41.63 3.60 -14.30
CA GLY A 184 -42.86 4.07 -14.92
C GLY A 184 -44.10 3.52 -14.25
N TYR A 185 -45.26 3.81 -14.84
CA TYR A 185 -46.55 3.30 -14.40
C TYR A 185 -47.51 3.19 -15.58
N ASP A 186 -48.51 2.32 -15.45
CA ASP A 186 -49.65 2.16 -16.35
C ASP A 186 -50.93 2.33 -15.54
N GLU A 187 -51.69 3.38 -15.86
CA GLU A 187 -52.96 3.71 -15.19
C GLU A 187 -54.09 2.74 -15.56
N GLU A 188 -54.13 2.21 -16.78
CA GLU A 188 -55.20 1.31 -17.18
C GLU A 188 -55.06 -0.03 -16.47
N ARG A 189 -53.82 -0.50 -16.33
CA ARG A 189 -53.49 -1.74 -15.62
C ARG A 189 -53.36 -1.56 -14.10
N GLN A 190 -53.32 -0.33 -13.60
CA GLN A 190 -53.09 0.01 -12.18
C GLN A 190 -51.78 -0.56 -11.62
N VAL A 191 -50.68 -0.41 -12.36
CA VAL A 191 -49.36 -0.97 -12.00
C VAL A 191 -48.23 0.04 -12.11
N PHE A 192 -47.18 -0.15 -11.31
CA PHE A 192 -45.86 0.42 -11.54
C PHE A 192 -45.00 -0.54 -12.36
N ILE A 193 -44.16 0.01 -13.24
CA ILE A 193 -43.20 -0.72 -14.05
C ILE A 193 -41.86 -0.70 -13.33
N ILE A 194 -41.38 -1.88 -12.95
CA ILE A 194 -40.23 -2.04 -12.05
C ILE A 194 -39.07 -2.72 -12.76
N LYS A 195 -37.88 -2.11 -12.70
CA LYS A 195 -36.62 -2.79 -13.02
C LYS A 195 -36.17 -3.59 -11.80
N ASN A 196 -36.08 -4.91 -11.97
CA ASN A 196 -35.65 -5.85 -10.95
C ASN A 196 -34.26 -6.44 -11.30
N SER A 197 -33.67 -7.23 -10.40
CA SER A 197 -32.31 -7.78 -10.50
C SER A 197 -32.26 -9.30 -10.73
N TRP A 198 -33.35 -9.90 -11.21
CA TRP A 198 -33.47 -11.37 -11.44
C TRP A 198 -33.16 -11.82 -12.87
N GLY A 199 -32.49 -10.98 -13.67
CA GLY A 199 -32.15 -11.29 -15.06
C GLY A 199 -33.31 -11.10 -16.04
N TYR A 200 -33.04 -11.38 -17.32
CA TYR A 200 -33.96 -11.09 -18.44
C TYR A 200 -35.11 -12.10 -18.55
N ASP A 201 -34.95 -13.28 -17.95
CA ASP A 201 -35.84 -14.43 -18.12
C ASP A 201 -37.07 -14.40 -17.20
N ASN A 202 -37.20 -13.40 -16.32
CA ASN A 202 -38.38 -13.26 -15.45
C ASN A 202 -39.46 -12.37 -16.14
N PRO A 203 -40.66 -12.91 -16.47
CA PRO A 203 -41.54 -12.27 -17.42
C PRO A 203 -42.66 -11.46 -16.74
N ALA A 204 -42.73 -10.19 -17.13
CA ALA A 204 -43.98 -9.50 -17.46
C ALA A 204 -43.76 -8.64 -18.71
N GLU A 205 -42.61 -7.95 -18.80
CA GLU A 205 -42.21 -7.15 -19.97
C GLU A 205 -40.69 -7.20 -20.25
N LYS A 206 -40.14 -8.30 -20.78
CA LYS A 206 -38.72 -8.35 -21.26
C LYS A 206 -37.69 -7.83 -20.23
N GLY A 207 -37.74 -8.35 -19.00
CA GLY A 207 -36.84 -7.96 -17.90
C GLY A 207 -37.38 -6.89 -16.92
N PHE A 208 -38.67 -6.54 -17.01
CA PHE A 208 -39.38 -5.71 -16.04
C PHE A 208 -40.48 -6.50 -15.32
N THR A 209 -40.72 -6.16 -14.05
CA THR A 209 -41.80 -6.68 -13.21
C THR A 209 -42.90 -5.63 -13.09
N LEU A 210 -44.16 -6.03 -13.26
CA LEU A 210 -45.31 -5.15 -13.00
C LEU A 210 -45.75 -5.33 -11.55
N VAL A 211 -45.84 -4.24 -10.79
CA VAL A 211 -46.23 -4.27 -9.37
C VAL A 211 -47.51 -3.48 -9.19
N SER A 212 -48.55 -4.10 -8.60
CA SER A 212 -49.85 -3.44 -8.38
C SER A 212 -49.70 -2.18 -7.52
N PHE A 213 -50.54 -1.18 -7.77
CA PHE A 213 -50.69 -0.01 -6.88
C PHE A 213 -51.01 -0.41 -5.43
N ASP A 214 -51.60 -1.58 -5.22
CA ASP A 214 -51.93 -2.12 -3.89
C ASP A 214 -50.70 -2.27 -2.98
N TYR A 215 -49.51 -2.51 -3.55
CA TYR A 215 -48.27 -2.56 -2.75
C TYR A 215 -47.96 -1.22 -2.08
N ILE A 216 -48.33 -0.11 -2.73
CA ILE A 216 -48.11 1.24 -2.24
C ILE A 216 -49.24 1.64 -1.30
N THR A 217 -50.49 1.53 -1.73
CA THR A 217 -51.65 1.94 -0.91
C THR A 217 -51.84 1.07 0.33
N GLY A 218 -51.40 -0.20 0.28
CA GLY A 218 -51.39 -1.12 1.40
C GLY A 218 -50.29 -0.85 2.44
N GLY A 219 -49.36 0.06 2.16
CA GLY A 219 -48.33 0.48 3.11
C GLY A 219 -47.20 -0.50 3.32
N TYR A 220 -46.83 -1.24 2.27
CA TYR A 220 -45.76 -2.24 2.32
C TYR A 220 -44.37 -1.69 1.93
N VAL A 221 -44.29 -0.42 1.52
CA VAL A 221 -43.02 0.27 1.22
C VAL A 221 -42.44 0.90 2.48
N GLU A 222 -41.19 0.59 2.80
CA GLU A 222 -40.51 1.06 4.01
C GLU A 222 -39.71 2.34 3.74
N GLU A 223 -39.03 2.44 2.59
CA GLU A 223 -38.30 3.62 2.15
C GLU A 223 -38.41 3.79 0.64
N ALA A 224 -38.40 5.04 0.18
CA ALA A 224 -38.32 5.39 -1.23
C ALA A 224 -37.52 6.69 -1.40
N ILE A 225 -36.72 6.77 -2.45
CA ILE A 225 -35.88 7.93 -2.78
C ILE A 225 -35.80 8.11 -4.30
N TYR A 226 -35.31 9.26 -4.73
CA TYR A 226 -34.92 9.48 -6.12
C TYR A 226 -33.64 10.33 -6.19
N ILE A 227 -32.78 10.01 -7.15
CA ILE A 227 -31.53 10.72 -7.40
C ILE A 227 -31.82 11.91 -8.31
N THR A 228 -31.41 13.11 -7.90
CA THR A 228 -31.64 14.35 -8.65
C THR A 228 -30.40 14.80 -9.44
N ALA A 229 -29.21 14.40 -9.00
CA ALA A 229 -27.98 14.63 -9.74
C ALA A 229 -26.93 13.54 -9.47
N ILE A 230 -26.13 13.28 -10.49
CA ILE A 230 -24.96 12.39 -10.45
C ILE A 230 -23.68 13.22 -10.36
N ARG A 231 -22.65 12.63 -9.76
CA ARG A 231 -21.33 13.26 -9.69
C ARG A 231 -20.50 12.79 -10.90
N GLU A 232 -20.20 13.71 -11.81
CA GLU A 232 -19.56 13.39 -13.10
C GLU A 232 -18.03 13.57 -13.13
N ASP A 233 -17.44 14.05 -12.02
CA ASP A 233 -16.06 14.50 -12.05
C ASP A 233 -15.08 13.32 -11.93
N THR A 234 -14.69 12.77 -13.07
CA THR A 234 -13.62 11.76 -13.21
C THR A 234 -12.23 12.29 -12.87
N THR A 235 -12.07 13.58 -12.56
CA THR A 235 -10.79 14.22 -12.24
C THR A 235 -10.67 14.67 -10.78
N THR A 236 -11.80 14.84 -10.07
CA THR A 236 -11.84 15.18 -8.63
C THR A 236 -12.57 14.17 -7.75
N LEU A 237 -13.32 13.21 -8.30
CA LEU A 237 -13.58 11.97 -7.56
C LEU A 237 -12.33 11.13 -7.62
N HIS A 238 -11.41 11.38 -6.71
CA HIS A 238 -10.93 10.36 -5.79
C HIS A 238 -10.38 11.20 -4.69
N SER A 239 -11.03 11.14 -3.54
CA SER A 239 -10.25 11.35 -2.35
C SER A 239 -9.16 10.26 -2.44
N PRO A 240 -7.86 10.60 -2.62
CA PRO A 240 -6.81 9.57 -2.59
C PRO A 240 -6.88 8.69 -1.34
N GLU A 241 -7.66 9.11 -0.36
CA GLU A 241 -8.06 8.37 0.81
C GLU A 241 -8.67 7.00 0.50
N GLN A 242 -9.47 6.84 -0.56
CA GLN A 242 -10.02 5.51 -0.91
C GLN A 242 -8.92 4.49 -1.22
N LEU A 243 -7.75 4.93 -1.67
CA LEU A 243 -6.63 4.03 -1.95
C LEU A 243 -6.00 3.46 -0.66
N PHE A 244 -6.26 4.04 0.51
CA PHE A 244 -5.91 3.42 1.79
C PHE A 244 -6.79 2.21 2.12
N LEU A 245 -7.97 2.07 1.54
CA LEU A 245 -8.87 0.95 1.84
C LEU A 245 -8.25 -0.37 1.37
N GLY A 246 -8.50 -1.44 2.11
CA GLY A 246 -7.99 -2.78 1.84
C GLY A 246 -7.02 -3.29 2.90
N ARG A 247 -6.45 -4.46 2.61
CA ARG A 247 -5.47 -5.13 3.45
C ARG A 247 -4.05 -4.67 3.17
N TRP A 248 -3.29 -4.41 4.22
CA TRP A 248 -1.90 -4.00 4.16
C TRP A 248 -1.03 -4.91 5.02
N LYS A 249 0.01 -5.51 4.42
CA LYS A 249 1.11 -6.14 5.15
C LYS A 249 2.01 -5.04 5.69
N MET A 250 1.91 -4.81 6.99
CA MET A 250 2.57 -3.73 7.69
C MET A 250 3.78 -4.26 8.47
N ASP A 251 4.91 -3.58 8.34
CA ASP A 251 6.10 -3.84 9.14
C ASP A 251 6.52 -2.54 9.82
N HIS A 252 6.47 -2.56 11.14
CA HIS A 252 6.94 -1.46 11.97
C HIS A 252 8.11 -1.95 12.82
N ASN A 253 9.31 -1.51 12.47
CA ASN A 253 10.54 -1.88 13.17
C ASN A 253 10.81 -3.41 13.23
N GLY A 254 10.43 -4.15 12.18
CA GLY A 254 10.51 -5.62 12.04
C GLY A 254 9.44 -6.38 12.81
N LYS A 255 8.44 -5.69 13.38
CA LYS A 255 7.20 -6.30 13.85
C LYS A 255 6.23 -6.33 12.68
N LYS A 256 6.07 -7.50 12.08
CA LYS A 256 5.14 -7.73 10.97
C LYS A 256 3.71 -7.95 11.48
N GLY A 257 2.72 -7.49 10.72
CA GLY A 257 1.31 -7.73 10.97
C GLY A 257 0.45 -7.27 9.80
N ILE A 258 -0.85 -7.48 9.93
CA ILE A 258 -1.83 -7.14 8.90
C ILE A 258 -2.65 -5.95 9.37
N LEU A 259 -2.57 -4.84 8.65
CA LEU A 259 -3.41 -3.67 8.85
C LEU A 259 -4.57 -3.71 7.84
N ASP A 260 -5.76 -4.01 8.32
CA ASP A 260 -6.99 -3.99 7.53
C ASP A 260 -7.66 -2.62 7.70
N ILE A 261 -7.82 -1.86 6.61
CA ILE A 261 -8.52 -0.57 6.59
C ILE A 261 -9.79 -0.77 5.77
N PHE A 262 -10.96 -0.76 6.41
CA PHE A 262 -12.22 -1.07 5.73
C PHE A 262 -13.13 0.15 5.52
N ARG A 263 -12.82 1.30 6.15
CA ARG A 263 -13.61 2.53 5.96
C ARG A 263 -12.77 3.78 6.07
N LEU A 264 -13.26 4.84 5.42
CA LEU A 264 -12.74 6.19 5.60
C LEU A 264 -13.25 6.79 6.93
N PRO A 265 -12.47 7.68 7.59
CA PRO A 265 -12.89 8.38 8.80
C PRO A 265 -14.18 9.21 8.60
N HIS A 266 -14.87 9.55 9.69
CA HIS A 266 -16.10 10.36 9.71
C HIS A 266 -17.35 9.70 9.10
N PHE A 267 -17.33 8.38 8.93
CA PHE A 267 -18.42 7.64 8.31
C PHE A 267 -19.75 7.73 9.09
N TYR A 268 -19.70 7.92 10.42
CA TYR A 268 -20.90 7.88 11.26
C TYR A 268 -20.81 8.87 12.43
N GLU A 269 -21.85 9.68 12.59
CA GLU A 269 -22.10 10.42 13.83
C GLU A 269 -23.02 9.58 14.71
N TRP A 270 -22.50 9.09 15.82
CA TRP A 270 -23.33 8.37 16.79
C TRP A 270 -24.25 9.34 17.51
N PRO A 271 -25.42 8.87 18.00
CA PRO A 271 -26.32 9.67 18.83
C PRO A 271 -25.65 10.27 20.08
N SER A 272 -24.49 9.73 20.48
CA SER A 272 -23.65 10.23 21.57
C SER A 272 -23.00 11.61 21.30
N GLY A 273 -23.03 12.09 20.04
CA GLY A 273 -22.38 13.34 19.62
C GLY A 273 -20.85 13.27 19.53
N LYS A 274 -20.25 12.08 19.72
CA LYS A 274 -18.81 11.85 19.53
C LYS A 274 -18.54 11.30 18.14
N GLU A 275 -17.47 11.80 17.55
CA GLU A 275 -16.97 11.37 16.25
C GLU A 275 -16.49 9.91 16.28
N ASP A 276 -16.89 9.12 15.27
CA ASP A 276 -16.40 7.76 15.09
C ASP A 276 -15.08 7.75 14.32
N LEU A 277 -13.98 7.53 15.04
CA LEU A 277 -12.62 7.54 14.51
C LEU A 277 -12.13 6.17 14.05
N ARG A 278 -12.89 5.08 14.22
CA ARG A 278 -12.38 3.76 13.79
C ARG A 278 -12.16 3.76 12.28
N ILE A 279 -11.14 3.08 11.81
CA ILE A 279 -10.87 2.94 10.36
C ILE A 279 -10.61 1.48 9.98
N GLY A 280 -10.30 0.64 10.96
CA GLY A 280 -9.65 -0.63 10.68
C GLY A 280 -9.35 -1.49 11.90
N THR A 281 -8.67 -2.60 11.64
CA THR A 281 -8.12 -3.51 12.65
C THR A 281 -6.70 -3.89 12.25
N TYR A 282 -5.78 -3.92 13.22
CA TYR A 282 -4.44 -4.45 13.06
C TYR A 282 -4.37 -5.85 13.68
N PHE A 283 -3.77 -6.81 12.98
CA PHE A 283 -3.50 -8.16 13.46
C PHE A 283 -2.01 -8.36 13.62
N ASP A 284 -1.57 -8.78 14.81
CA ASP A 284 -0.18 -9.17 15.01
C ASP A 284 0.12 -10.56 14.42
N GLN A 285 1.37 -11.01 14.54
CA GLN A 285 1.81 -12.32 14.02
C GLN A 285 1.13 -13.51 14.69
N ASN A 286 0.54 -13.32 15.87
CA ASN A 286 -0.20 -14.35 16.61
C ASN A 286 -1.70 -14.32 16.27
N GLY A 287 -2.13 -13.38 15.41
CA GLY A 287 -3.53 -13.19 15.06
C GLY A 287 -4.33 -12.35 16.08
N ASN A 288 -3.68 -11.74 17.07
CA ASN A 288 -4.37 -10.86 18.01
C ASN A 288 -4.84 -9.60 17.30
N ALA A 289 -6.12 -9.27 17.47
CA ALA A 289 -6.75 -8.09 16.89
C ALA A 289 -6.55 -6.84 17.77
N TYR A 290 -6.29 -5.70 17.13
CA TYR A 290 -6.16 -4.38 17.75
C TYR A 290 -7.00 -3.38 16.97
N ARG A 291 -7.93 -2.70 17.63
CA ARG A 291 -8.72 -1.63 17.01
C ARG A 291 -7.81 -0.50 16.52
N VAL A 292 -8.08 -0.02 15.32
CA VAL A 292 -7.35 1.09 14.70
C VAL A 292 -8.28 2.28 14.55
N ASN A 293 -7.93 3.37 15.23
CA ASN A 293 -8.60 4.65 15.09
C ASN A 293 -7.69 5.62 14.34
N GLY A 294 -8.26 6.52 13.53
CA GLY A 294 -7.48 7.41 12.71
C GLY A 294 -8.28 8.52 12.03
N SER A 295 -7.55 9.27 11.22
CA SER A 295 -8.05 10.37 10.40
C SER A 295 -7.19 10.47 9.14
N ILE A 296 -7.74 10.98 8.05
CA ILE A 296 -7.00 11.14 6.80
C ILE A 296 -6.94 12.64 6.47
N ASP A 297 -5.78 13.11 6.01
CA ASP A 297 -5.64 14.44 5.43
C ASP A 297 -6.03 14.38 3.95
N PRO A 298 -7.22 14.90 3.58
CA PRO A 298 -7.75 14.74 2.23
C PRO A 298 -6.90 15.42 1.15
N ASN A 299 -6.07 16.39 1.54
CA ASN A 299 -5.28 17.18 0.59
C ASN A 299 -3.86 16.64 0.40
N LYS A 300 -3.44 15.60 1.14
CA LYS A 300 -2.02 15.24 1.24
C LYS A 300 -1.69 13.75 1.14
N HIS A 301 -2.67 12.87 0.89
CA HIS A 301 -2.43 11.43 0.87
C HIS A 301 -1.81 10.91 2.19
N ILE A 302 -2.23 11.45 3.34
CA ILE A 302 -1.68 11.12 4.67
C ILE A 302 -2.73 10.47 5.55
N LEU A 303 -2.46 9.26 6.00
CA LEU A 303 -3.24 8.57 7.02
C LEU A 303 -2.56 8.72 8.39
N TYR A 304 -3.28 9.29 9.35
CA TYR A 304 -2.90 9.25 10.75
C TYR A 304 -3.68 8.13 11.44
N PHE A 305 -3.01 7.21 12.10
CA PHE A 305 -3.69 6.13 12.81
C PHE A 305 -3.00 5.77 14.12
N TYR A 306 -3.77 5.15 15.01
CA TYR A 306 -3.40 4.88 16.39
C TYR A 306 -3.65 3.41 16.71
N ILE A 307 -2.63 2.76 17.28
CA ILE A 307 -2.72 1.37 17.73
C ILE A 307 -2.21 1.29 19.17
N ASP A 308 -3.05 0.81 20.07
CA ASP A 308 -2.67 0.57 21.47
C ASP A 308 -2.41 -0.91 21.65
N PHE A 309 -1.12 -1.25 21.65
CA PHE A 309 -0.65 -2.63 21.82
C PHE A 309 -0.83 -3.17 23.24
N ILE A 310 -1.30 -2.34 24.19
CA ILE A 310 -1.64 -2.73 25.56
C ILE A 310 -3.17 -2.93 25.67
N TYR A 311 -3.94 -1.94 25.22
CA TYR A 311 -5.41 -1.96 25.27
C TYR A 311 -6.01 -2.16 23.87
N ARG A 312 -6.26 -3.43 23.52
CA ARG A 312 -6.70 -3.87 22.19
C ARG A 312 -8.04 -3.28 21.71
N THR A 313 -8.89 -2.87 22.65
CA THR A 313 -10.28 -2.45 22.42
C THR A 313 -10.54 -1.01 22.85
N GLN A 314 -9.76 -0.07 22.33
CA GLN A 314 -9.96 1.36 22.59
C GLN A 314 -11.40 1.80 22.27
N ASN A 315 -11.96 2.84 22.88
CA ASN A 315 -13.26 3.32 22.41
C ASN A 315 -13.16 3.87 20.98
N TYR A 316 -14.28 3.91 20.26
CA TYR A 316 -14.32 4.37 18.86
C TYR A 316 -13.87 5.82 18.64
N TYR A 317 -13.80 6.64 19.69
CA TYR A 317 -13.39 8.04 19.66
C TYR A 317 -12.00 8.29 20.27
N ASP A 318 -11.32 7.24 20.75
CA ASP A 318 -10.03 7.37 21.42
C ASP A 318 -8.86 7.46 20.43
N ARG A 319 -7.81 8.20 20.78
CA ARG A 319 -6.52 8.23 20.07
C ARG A 319 -5.41 7.80 21.03
N LYS A 320 -5.33 6.50 21.35
CA LYS A 320 -4.38 5.94 22.32
C LYS A 320 -3.35 5.01 21.66
N GLY A 321 -2.24 4.80 22.36
CA GLY A 321 -1.14 3.97 21.90
C GLY A 321 -0.16 4.71 21.00
N GLN A 322 0.47 3.96 20.09
CA GLN A 322 1.45 4.47 19.15
C GLN A 322 0.75 5.24 18.02
N LYS A 323 1.25 6.43 17.70
CA LYS A 323 0.75 7.23 16.58
C LYS A 323 1.58 6.94 15.34
N PHE A 324 0.94 6.50 14.28
CA PHE A 324 1.50 6.31 12.95
C PHE A 324 1.10 7.46 12.03
N THR A 325 2.02 7.88 11.17
CA THR A 325 1.80 8.82 10.08
C THR A 325 2.23 8.14 8.78
N ALA A 326 1.26 7.66 8.01
CA ALA A 326 1.45 6.95 6.76
C ALA A 326 1.29 7.89 5.57
N TYR A 327 2.23 7.84 4.64
CA TYR A 327 2.15 8.55 3.37
C TYR A 327 1.95 7.50 2.28
N LEU A 328 0.79 7.53 1.62
CA LEU A 328 0.53 6.70 0.46
C LEU A 328 1.42 7.17 -0.70
N PHE A 329 2.01 6.23 -1.43
CA PHE A 329 2.86 6.58 -2.56
C PHE A 329 1.98 6.97 -3.74
N THR A 330 2.08 8.22 -4.19
CA THR A 330 1.19 8.76 -5.22
C THR A 330 1.41 8.11 -6.59
N HIS A 331 2.62 7.65 -6.88
CA HIS A 331 2.96 6.96 -8.13
C HIS A 331 2.95 5.42 -7.99
N ASP A 332 2.72 4.90 -6.79
CA ASP A 332 2.68 3.46 -6.49
C ASP A 332 1.74 3.17 -5.29
N PRO A 333 0.42 3.33 -5.47
CA PRO A 333 -0.58 3.20 -4.40
C PRO A 333 -0.73 1.77 -3.83
N MET A 334 0.11 0.82 -4.25
CA MET A 334 0.28 -0.47 -3.58
C MET A 334 1.13 -0.36 -2.31
N ASN A 335 1.80 0.78 -2.11
CA ASN A 335 2.79 0.97 -1.06
C ASN A 335 2.55 2.27 -0.28
N MET A 336 2.82 2.21 1.02
CA MET A 336 2.90 3.38 1.89
C MET A 336 4.08 3.22 2.86
N ALA A 337 4.65 4.35 3.26
CA ALA A 337 5.70 4.38 4.27
C ALA A 337 5.58 5.65 5.10
N GLY A 338 6.24 5.66 6.25
CA GLY A 338 6.29 6.84 7.09
C GLY A 338 6.95 6.57 8.42
N GLU A 339 6.45 7.26 9.44
CA GLU A 339 7.00 7.21 10.78
C GLU A 339 5.92 6.95 11.82
N TYR A 340 6.33 6.40 12.96
CA TYR A 340 5.48 6.24 14.12
C TYR A 340 6.22 6.63 15.40
N VAL A 341 5.46 7.03 16.41
CA VAL A 341 5.98 7.45 17.72
C VAL A 341 5.66 6.36 18.75
N GLU A 342 6.71 5.81 19.37
CA GLU A 342 6.60 4.89 20.50
C GLU A 342 6.11 5.61 21.76
N THR A 343 5.70 4.84 22.78
CA THR A 343 5.20 5.40 24.05
C THR A 343 6.24 6.20 24.83
N ASP A 344 7.53 5.97 24.56
CA ASP A 344 8.65 6.74 25.12
C ASP A 344 8.97 8.03 24.33
N GLY A 345 8.20 8.34 23.29
CA GLY A 345 8.36 9.51 22.43
C GLY A 345 9.39 9.34 21.31
N LYS A 346 10.07 8.19 21.21
CA LYS A 346 11.02 7.94 20.12
C LYS A 346 10.28 7.67 18.81
N LYS A 347 10.78 8.27 17.73
CA LYS A 347 10.29 8.03 16.38
C LYS A 347 10.95 6.83 15.73
N TYR A 348 10.20 6.03 15.01
CA TYR A 348 10.66 4.89 14.22
C TYR A 348 10.01 4.94 12.84
N GLY A 349 10.57 4.19 11.90
CA GLY A 349 9.99 4.04 10.57
C GLY A 349 9.07 2.83 10.50
N PHE A 350 8.13 2.88 9.56
CA PHE A 350 7.36 1.72 9.14
C PHE A 350 7.06 1.78 7.64
N TYR A 351 6.71 0.63 7.09
CA TYR A 351 6.07 0.54 5.78
C TYR A 351 4.85 -0.35 5.84
N ALA A 352 3.99 -0.21 4.86
CA ALA A 352 2.96 -1.19 4.59
C ALA A 352 2.75 -1.35 3.09
N THR A 353 2.45 -2.57 2.66
CA THR A 353 2.26 -2.92 1.25
C THR A 353 1.04 -3.80 1.07
N LYS A 354 0.30 -3.60 -0.02
CA LYS A 354 -0.78 -4.49 -0.46
C LYS A 354 -0.23 -5.82 -1.01
N GLU A 355 1.09 -5.91 -1.25
CA GLU A 355 1.74 -7.11 -1.80
C GLU A 355 2.42 -7.95 -0.70
N ASN A 356 3.61 -8.50 -0.97
CA ASN A 356 4.42 -9.24 -0.02
C ASN A 356 5.34 -8.31 0.77
N TYR A 357 5.67 -8.69 2.01
CA TYR A 357 6.71 -8.00 2.78
C TYR A 357 8.00 -7.85 1.96
N TYR A 358 8.69 -6.74 2.17
CA TYR A 358 9.95 -6.50 1.45
C TYR A 358 11.02 -7.49 1.88
N ASN A 359 11.68 -8.09 0.90
CA ASN A 359 12.87 -8.90 1.11
C ASN A 359 14.12 -8.00 1.04
N SER A 360 15.00 -8.13 2.04
CA SER A 360 16.26 -7.41 2.12
C SER A 360 17.44 -8.34 2.43
N ALA A 361 18.62 -7.97 1.96
CA ALA A 361 19.86 -8.64 2.34
C ALA A 361 20.16 -8.36 3.83
N PRO A 362 20.61 -9.36 4.60
CA PRO A 362 20.86 -9.18 6.02
C PRO A 362 21.99 -8.16 6.26
N VAL A 363 21.90 -7.45 7.38
CA VAL A 363 23.03 -6.69 7.94
C VAL A 363 23.62 -7.53 9.07
N PRO A 364 24.91 -7.90 9.01
CA PRO A 364 25.55 -8.66 10.08
C PRO A 364 25.68 -7.84 11.37
N GLY A 365 25.38 -8.46 12.52
CA GLY A 365 25.68 -7.92 13.84
C GLY A 365 24.69 -6.86 14.37
N GLU A 366 25.10 -6.15 15.42
CA GLU A 366 24.33 -5.07 16.02
C GLU A 366 24.33 -3.82 15.14
N ILE A 367 23.22 -3.08 15.16
CA ILE A 367 23.05 -1.86 14.37
C ILE A 367 24.01 -0.78 14.84
N ASN A 368 24.74 -0.23 13.90
CA ASN A 368 25.71 0.84 14.14
C ASN A 368 25.83 1.70 12.87
N LYS A 369 26.69 2.72 12.93
CA LYS A 369 26.88 3.67 11.82
C LYS A 369 27.26 2.99 10.50
N SER A 370 28.01 1.88 10.55
CA SER A 370 28.40 1.13 9.35
C SER A 370 27.28 0.25 8.78
N SER A 371 26.18 0.04 9.51
CA SER A 371 25.02 -0.75 9.04
C SER A 371 24.36 -0.16 7.80
N TYR A 372 24.54 1.14 7.54
CA TYR A 372 24.01 1.82 6.36
C TYR A 372 24.86 1.58 5.10
N LEU A 373 26.09 1.08 5.22
CA LEU A 373 26.96 0.83 4.08
C LEU A 373 26.40 -0.25 3.15
N GLY A 374 26.37 0.07 1.86
CA GLY A 374 25.97 -0.87 0.82
C GLY A 374 25.03 -0.26 -0.21
N THR A 375 24.43 -1.15 -0.99
CA THR A 375 23.50 -0.81 -2.05
C THR A 375 22.08 -1.10 -1.61
N TRP A 376 21.21 -0.12 -1.81
CA TRP A 376 19.83 -0.10 -1.39
C TRP A 376 18.94 0.17 -2.59
N GLN A 377 17.93 -0.67 -2.80
CA GLN A 377 16.82 -0.33 -3.68
C GLN A 377 15.91 0.61 -2.90
N MET A 378 15.81 1.85 -3.35
CA MET A 378 15.01 2.90 -2.72
C MET A 378 13.78 3.17 -3.57
N ASN A 379 12.68 3.54 -2.92
CA ASN A 379 11.48 4.07 -3.55
C ASN A 379 10.97 5.21 -2.68
N HIS A 380 10.80 6.38 -3.27
CA HIS A 380 10.24 7.56 -2.62
C HIS A 380 9.00 8.02 -3.37
N ASP A 381 7.83 7.92 -2.74
CA ASP A 381 6.54 8.28 -3.34
C ASP A 381 6.14 7.53 -4.64
N GLY A 382 6.69 6.33 -4.85
CA GLY A 382 6.48 5.53 -6.05
C GLY A 382 7.54 5.74 -7.13
N TRP A 383 8.57 6.55 -6.87
CA TRP A 383 9.73 6.72 -7.75
C TRP A 383 10.87 5.81 -7.31
N PRO A 384 11.16 4.72 -8.06
CA PRO A 384 12.24 3.81 -7.71
C PRO A 384 13.61 4.38 -8.09
N GLY A 385 14.63 3.99 -7.33
CA GLY A 385 16.03 4.24 -7.64
C GLY A 385 16.97 3.40 -6.80
N ARG A 386 18.27 3.52 -7.06
CA ARG A 386 19.31 2.80 -6.34
C ARG A 386 20.13 3.78 -5.52
N LEU A 387 20.19 3.56 -4.21
CA LEU A 387 21.03 4.32 -3.29
C LEU A 387 22.28 3.50 -2.94
N GLU A 388 23.45 4.05 -3.18
CA GLU A 388 24.73 3.50 -2.74
C GLU A 388 25.28 4.37 -1.63
N ILE A 389 25.32 3.85 -0.40
CA ILE A 389 25.99 4.50 0.73
C ILE A 389 27.39 3.91 0.82
N GLU A 390 28.35 4.78 0.55
CA GLU A 390 29.72 4.42 0.21
C GLU A 390 30.68 4.61 1.37
N PHE A 391 30.36 5.56 2.24
CA PHE A 391 31.20 5.98 3.34
C PHE A 391 30.32 6.45 4.49
N VAL A 392 30.69 6.05 5.71
CA VAL A 392 30.17 6.60 6.96
C VAL A 392 31.34 6.73 7.92
N ASP A 393 31.64 7.94 8.39
CA ASP A 393 32.72 8.16 9.36
C ASP A 393 32.29 7.91 10.82
N SER A 394 33.26 7.98 11.74
CA SER A 394 33.01 7.81 13.18
C SER A 394 32.11 8.88 13.76
N SER A 395 32.04 10.08 13.17
CA SER A 395 31.10 11.14 13.57
C SER A 395 29.68 10.85 13.10
N GLY A 396 29.53 10.04 12.04
CA GLY A 396 28.27 9.66 11.42
C GLY A 396 28.03 10.37 10.09
N LYS A 397 28.94 11.21 9.60
CA LYS A 397 28.79 11.80 8.27
C LYS A 397 28.89 10.72 7.21
N LEU A 398 28.01 10.77 6.23
CA LEU A 398 27.97 9.81 5.14
C LEU A 398 28.05 10.49 3.77
N LYS A 399 28.53 9.72 2.80
CA LYS A 399 28.55 10.07 1.39
C LYS A 399 28.11 8.87 0.54
N GLY A 400 27.58 9.15 -0.63
CA GLY A 400 27.12 8.13 -1.54
C GLY A 400 26.63 8.68 -2.88
N MET A 401 26.04 7.79 -3.67
CA MET A 401 25.45 8.10 -4.97
C MET A 401 24.02 7.55 -5.04
N TYR A 402 23.12 8.32 -5.64
CA TYR A 402 21.77 7.88 -5.97
C TYR A 402 21.63 7.80 -7.49
N TYR A 403 21.07 6.69 -7.96
CA TYR A 403 20.81 6.43 -9.37
C TYR A 403 19.30 6.41 -9.55
N ALA A 404 18.76 7.43 -10.19
CA ALA A 404 17.34 7.50 -10.51
C ALA A 404 16.98 6.46 -11.59
N GLN A 405 15.69 6.13 -11.71
CA GLN A 405 15.20 5.18 -12.71
C GLN A 405 15.57 5.56 -14.15
N ASP A 406 15.71 6.86 -14.45
CA ASP A 406 16.13 7.38 -15.75
C ASP A 406 17.64 7.27 -16.01
N GLY A 407 18.40 6.68 -15.08
CA GLY A 407 19.84 6.49 -15.16
C GLY A 407 20.67 7.68 -14.70
N LYS A 408 20.06 8.82 -14.33
CA LYS A 408 20.79 9.98 -13.80
C LYS A 408 21.38 9.67 -12.43
N LYS A 409 22.60 10.19 -12.23
CA LYS A 409 23.36 10.04 -10.99
C LYS A 409 23.29 11.33 -10.18
N HIS A 410 23.04 11.19 -8.89
CA HIS A 410 22.91 12.31 -7.95
C HIS A 410 23.79 12.07 -6.73
N ASN A 411 24.52 13.12 -6.33
CA ASN A 411 25.35 13.05 -5.13
C ASN A 411 24.48 12.93 -3.89
N VAL A 412 24.87 12.04 -2.98
CA VAL A 412 24.24 11.85 -1.68
C VAL A 412 25.20 12.27 -0.59
N SER A 413 24.68 13.07 0.33
CA SER A 413 25.36 13.40 1.59
C SER A 413 24.39 13.22 2.75
N GLY A 414 24.90 13.13 3.97
CA GLY A 414 24.00 12.97 5.11
C GLY A 414 24.70 12.71 6.43
N THR A 415 23.91 12.33 7.42
CA THR A 415 24.40 11.94 8.74
C THR A 415 23.59 10.77 9.31
N VAL A 416 24.29 9.86 9.99
CA VAL A 416 23.70 8.88 10.90
C VAL A 416 23.78 9.46 12.31
N ALA A 417 22.65 9.52 13.00
CA ALA A 417 22.57 10.06 14.35
C ALA A 417 23.32 9.19 15.37
N ALA A 418 23.56 9.76 16.56
CA ALA A 418 24.24 9.06 17.64
C ALA A 418 23.49 7.82 18.14
N ASP A 419 22.16 7.76 17.93
CA ASP A 419 21.34 6.60 18.26
C ASP A 419 21.55 5.40 17.31
N GLY A 420 22.37 5.56 16.25
CA GLY A 420 22.72 4.53 15.28
C GLY A 420 21.58 4.10 14.35
N ARG A 421 20.34 4.52 14.61
CA ARG A 421 19.13 4.06 13.91
C ARG A 421 18.46 5.14 13.06
N SER A 422 18.76 6.41 13.31
CA SER A 422 18.22 7.54 12.56
C SER A 422 19.23 8.02 11.52
N ILE A 423 18.78 8.25 10.30
CA ILE A 423 19.59 8.75 9.19
C ILE A 423 18.92 9.97 8.55
N VAL A 424 19.72 10.96 8.19
CA VAL A 424 19.31 12.07 7.32
C VAL A 424 20.12 11.98 6.04
N LEU A 425 19.45 11.87 4.89
CA LEU A 425 20.07 11.96 3.57
C LEU A 425 19.65 13.27 2.90
N GLU A 426 20.58 13.85 2.15
CA GLU A 426 20.32 14.93 1.20
C GLU A 426 20.75 14.45 -0.19
N ILE A 427 19.81 14.41 -1.13
CA ILE A 427 20.05 14.04 -2.53
C ILE A 427 19.89 15.30 -3.40
N GLN A 428 20.91 15.62 -4.19
CA GLN A 428 20.92 16.78 -5.06
C GLN A 428 20.35 16.43 -6.44
N PHE A 429 19.02 16.54 -6.61
CA PHE A 429 18.35 16.28 -7.89
C PHE A 429 18.61 17.36 -8.94
N GLU A 430 18.64 18.62 -8.53
CA GLU A 430 18.93 19.79 -9.37
C GLU A 430 19.88 20.74 -8.64
N GLN A 431 20.61 21.62 -9.33
CA GLN A 431 21.63 22.49 -8.71
C GLN A 431 21.10 23.31 -7.51
N SER A 432 19.84 23.74 -7.54
CA SER A 432 19.20 24.55 -6.50
C SER A 432 18.35 23.76 -5.50
N HIS A 433 18.11 22.47 -5.73
CA HIS A 433 17.19 21.68 -4.92
C HIS A 433 17.85 20.43 -4.32
N ARG A 434 17.88 20.39 -2.98
CA ARG A 434 18.25 19.21 -2.19
C ARG A 434 17.02 18.63 -1.53
N GLN A 435 16.65 17.44 -1.96
CA GLN A 435 15.60 16.68 -1.30
C GLN A 435 16.16 16.04 -0.03
N LYS A 436 15.46 16.24 1.08
CA LYS A 436 15.84 15.66 2.38
C LYS A 436 15.06 14.39 2.64
N PHE A 437 15.72 13.39 3.20
CA PHE A 437 15.12 12.13 3.62
C PHE A 437 15.46 11.89 5.09
N PHE A 438 14.42 11.73 5.91
CA PHE A 438 14.51 11.39 7.32
C PHE A 438 14.14 9.93 7.48
N GLY A 439 15.15 9.07 7.62
CA GLY A 439 15.00 7.63 7.66
C GLY A 439 15.26 7.04 9.02
N TYR A 440 14.66 5.88 9.25
CA TYR A 440 14.87 5.04 10.42
C TYR A 440 15.13 3.61 9.93
N ILE A 441 16.26 3.04 10.32
CA ILE A 441 16.56 1.63 10.04
C ILE A 441 15.72 0.74 10.96
N ASN A 442 15.09 -0.30 10.41
CA ASN A 442 14.28 -1.23 11.18
C ASN A 442 15.20 -2.06 12.09
N THR A 443 15.06 -1.92 13.41
CA THR A 443 16.04 -2.45 14.35
C THR A 443 16.06 -3.98 14.43
N ARG A 444 14.96 -4.63 14.06
CA ARG A 444 14.84 -6.10 13.99
C ARG A 444 15.05 -6.64 12.57
N GLU A 445 15.03 -5.77 11.56
CA GLU A 445 15.28 -6.09 10.16
C GLU A 445 16.18 -5.01 9.54
N PRO A 446 17.47 -4.96 9.92
CA PRO A 446 18.37 -3.85 9.58
C PRO A 446 18.66 -3.69 8.08
N GLY A 447 18.15 -4.57 7.22
CA GLY A 447 18.17 -4.38 5.78
C GLY A 447 17.07 -3.45 5.24
N ILE A 448 16.27 -2.81 6.09
CA ILE A 448 15.19 -1.91 5.69
C ILE A 448 15.34 -0.55 6.38
N ILE A 449 15.24 0.52 5.60
CA ILE A 449 15.13 1.90 6.06
C ILE A 449 13.75 2.42 5.60
N THR A 450 13.02 3.07 6.49
CA THR A 450 11.74 3.71 6.16
C THR A 450 11.66 5.09 6.78
N GLY A 451 10.85 5.96 6.20
CA GLY A 451 10.61 7.26 6.80
C GLY A 451 9.97 8.24 5.84
N VAL A 452 10.35 9.51 5.99
CA VAL A 452 9.70 10.64 5.33
C VAL A 452 10.71 11.41 4.50
N THR A 453 10.32 11.83 3.30
CA THR A 453 11.07 12.78 2.47
C THR A 453 10.29 14.06 2.27
N VAL A 454 11.00 15.16 2.03
CA VAL A 454 10.39 16.48 1.82
C VAL A 454 10.73 16.98 0.42
N TRP A 455 9.70 17.19 -0.40
CA TRP A 455 9.82 17.75 -1.74
C TRP A 455 8.86 18.92 -1.91
N ASN A 456 9.38 20.07 -2.33
CA ASN A 456 8.61 21.33 -2.49
C ASN A 456 7.71 21.69 -1.29
N GLY A 457 8.19 21.42 -0.07
CA GLY A 457 7.47 21.72 1.18
C GLY A 457 6.40 20.68 1.56
N ASN A 458 6.20 19.63 0.75
CA ASN A 458 5.31 18.52 1.03
C ASN A 458 6.09 17.30 1.51
N ASN A 459 5.48 16.53 2.41
CA ASN A 459 6.04 15.30 2.94
C ASN A 459 5.52 14.10 2.15
N TYR A 460 6.40 13.15 1.89
CA TYR A 460 6.09 11.88 1.25
C TYR A 460 6.77 10.73 1.97
N GLY A 461 6.26 9.52 1.80
CA GLY A 461 6.89 8.34 2.35
C GLY A 461 8.04 7.87 1.47
N PHE A 462 9.03 7.22 2.09
CA PHE A 462 10.01 6.45 1.34
C PHE A 462 10.39 5.18 2.09
N PHE A 463 10.90 4.21 1.34
CA PHE A 463 11.62 3.09 1.89
C PHE A 463 12.91 2.85 1.09
N ALA A 464 13.86 2.16 1.72
CA ALA A 464 15.03 1.62 1.06
C ALA A 464 15.31 0.22 1.61
N ARG A 465 15.40 -0.78 0.73
CA ARG A 465 15.74 -2.16 1.08
C ARG A 465 17.14 -2.49 0.60
N ARG A 466 17.95 -3.10 1.46
CA ARG A 466 19.31 -3.50 1.13
C ARG A 466 19.29 -4.61 0.10
N ILE A 467 20.05 -4.45 -0.97
CA ILE A 467 20.17 -5.44 -2.05
C ILE A 467 21.60 -5.95 -2.22
N GLY A 468 22.59 -5.32 -1.57
CA GLY A 468 23.98 -5.77 -1.60
C GLY A 468 24.87 -5.03 -0.61
N GLY A 469 26.04 -5.60 -0.33
CA GLY A 469 27.12 -4.87 0.35
C GLY A 469 27.81 -3.88 -0.59
N ILE A 470 28.74 -3.09 -0.06
CA ILE A 470 29.67 -2.35 -0.91
C ILE A 470 30.55 -3.37 -1.62
N SER A 471 30.48 -3.40 -2.95
CA SER A 471 31.40 -4.20 -3.77
C SER A 471 32.50 -3.28 -4.28
N VAL A 472 33.74 -3.75 -4.20
CA VAL A 472 34.92 -3.14 -4.82
C VAL A 472 35.52 -4.21 -5.71
N ASN A 473 35.67 -3.92 -7.00
CA ASN A 473 36.14 -4.91 -7.96
C ASN A 473 37.64 -5.15 -7.77
N ALA A 474 38.07 -6.41 -7.83
CA ALA A 474 39.47 -6.75 -7.69
C ALA A 474 40.29 -6.24 -8.88
N PRO A 475 41.49 -5.69 -8.65
CA PRO A 475 42.42 -5.40 -9.73
C PRO A 475 42.79 -6.68 -10.46
N THR A 476 43.13 -6.57 -11.74
CA THR A 476 43.57 -7.72 -12.56
C THR A 476 44.87 -7.40 -13.28
N ASN A 477 45.44 -8.39 -13.98
CA ASN A 477 46.63 -8.21 -14.82
C ASN A 477 47.82 -7.58 -14.07
N LEU A 478 48.04 -7.97 -12.81
CA LEU A 478 49.19 -7.51 -12.05
C LEU A 478 50.48 -8.07 -12.66
N THR A 479 51.38 -7.18 -13.08
CA THR A 479 52.73 -7.50 -13.55
C THR A 479 53.78 -6.89 -12.61
N ALA A 480 54.94 -7.54 -12.53
CA ALA A 480 56.09 -7.08 -11.77
C ALA A 480 57.33 -7.13 -12.68
N GLU A 481 58.00 -5.99 -12.84
CA GLU A 481 59.15 -5.85 -13.72
C GLU A 481 60.36 -5.28 -12.94
N PRO A 482 61.55 -5.87 -13.10
CA PRO A 482 62.75 -5.38 -12.42
C PRO A 482 63.16 -4.00 -12.95
N LEU A 483 63.14 -2.99 -12.07
CA LEU A 483 63.53 -1.62 -12.41
C LEU A 483 65.04 -1.40 -12.20
N SER A 484 65.60 -1.99 -11.14
CA SER A 484 67.03 -1.89 -10.82
C SER A 484 67.50 -3.09 -9.99
N THR A 485 68.73 -3.06 -9.51
CA THR A 485 69.26 -4.02 -8.53
C THR A 485 68.56 -3.96 -7.17
N THR A 486 67.74 -2.94 -6.89
CA THR A 486 67.08 -2.73 -5.59
C THR A 486 65.63 -2.25 -5.71
N ALA A 487 65.02 -2.31 -6.89
CA ALA A 487 63.64 -1.88 -7.11
C ALA A 487 62.91 -2.71 -8.17
N ILE A 488 61.59 -2.87 -7.98
CA ILE A 488 60.65 -3.55 -8.88
C ILE A 488 59.47 -2.60 -9.13
N THR A 489 59.06 -2.47 -10.40
CA THR A 489 57.85 -1.75 -10.79
C THR A 489 56.69 -2.72 -10.87
N LEU A 490 55.57 -2.39 -10.24
CA LEU A 490 54.31 -3.11 -10.29
C LEU A 490 53.31 -2.31 -11.13
N LYS A 491 52.60 -2.98 -12.04
CA LYS A 491 51.48 -2.40 -12.80
C LYS A 491 50.28 -3.32 -12.72
N TRP A 492 49.08 -2.77 -12.59
CA TRP A 492 47.83 -3.54 -12.59
C TRP A 492 46.76 -2.82 -13.39
N GLN A 493 45.73 -3.57 -13.78
CA GLN A 493 44.50 -3.04 -14.33
C GLN A 493 43.52 -2.76 -13.21
N ASP A 494 43.05 -1.52 -13.16
CA ASP A 494 41.92 -1.12 -12.34
C ASP A 494 40.60 -1.58 -12.98
N ASN A 495 39.73 -2.16 -12.16
CA ASN A 495 38.40 -2.62 -12.54
C ASN A 495 37.31 -1.99 -11.67
N SER A 496 37.71 -1.14 -10.73
CA SER A 496 36.86 -0.53 -9.74
C SER A 496 36.78 0.97 -10.09
N ASP A 497 35.56 1.50 -10.09
CA ASP A 497 35.34 2.94 -10.32
C ASP A 497 34.99 3.65 -8.99
N ASN A 498 35.08 2.91 -7.89
CA ASN A 498 34.49 3.29 -6.61
C ASN A 498 35.43 3.06 -5.42
N GLU A 499 36.66 2.61 -5.63
CA GLU A 499 37.68 2.46 -4.60
C GLU A 499 38.25 3.80 -4.17
N THR A 500 38.89 3.78 -3.02
CA THR A 500 39.61 4.92 -2.44
C THR A 500 41.12 4.72 -2.50
N GLY A 501 41.56 3.65 -3.17
CA GLY A 501 42.95 3.26 -3.30
C GLY A 501 43.17 1.77 -3.44
N PHE A 502 44.44 1.37 -3.48
CA PHE A 502 44.86 -0.02 -3.53
C PHE A 502 45.83 -0.34 -2.40
N VAL A 503 45.75 -1.56 -1.87
CA VAL A 503 46.74 -2.10 -0.93
C VAL A 503 47.60 -3.12 -1.65
N ILE A 504 48.91 -2.90 -1.59
CA ILE A 504 49.92 -3.75 -2.21
C ILE A 504 50.55 -4.59 -1.12
N ALA A 505 50.49 -5.91 -1.30
CA ALA A 505 51.10 -6.88 -0.38
C ALA A 505 52.26 -7.60 -1.06
N ARG A 506 53.36 -7.77 -0.32
CA ARG A 506 54.60 -8.42 -0.78
C ARG A 506 54.96 -9.61 0.10
N LYS A 507 55.47 -10.67 -0.52
CA LYS A 507 56.12 -11.81 0.11
C LYS A 507 57.61 -11.74 -0.16
N SER A 508 58.40 -11.56 0.90
CA SER A 508 59.86 -11.55 0.85
C SER A 508 60.43 -12.94 0.55
N PRO A 509 61.67 -13.03 0.02
CA PRO A 509 62.35 -14.30 -0.21
C PRO A 509 62.33 -15.20 1.04
N GLY A 510 61.97 -16.47 0.86
CA GLY A 510 61.90 -17.45 1.94
C GLY A 510 60.77 -17.27 2.97
N SER A 511 60.07 -16.14 3.00
CA SER A 511 58.88 -15.96 3.84
C SER A 511 57.71 -16.75 3.27
N PRO A 512 56.85 -17.40 4.09
CA PRO A 512 55.58 -17.95 3.61
C PRO A 512 54.45 -16.91 3.55
N TYR A 513 54.60 -15.74 4.17
CA TYR A 513 53.54 -14.75 4.37
C TYR A 513 53.67 -13.51 3.49
N TYR A 514 52.54 -12.98 3.05
CA TYR A 514 52.41 -11.64 2.47
C TYR A 514 52.27 -10.59 3.57
N VAL A 515 52.92 -9.43 3.38
CA VAL A 515 52.82 -8.26 4.26
C VAL A 515 52.43 -7.05 3.41
N ASP A 516 51.50 -6.22 3.90
CA ASP A 516 51.12 -4.98 3.22
C ASP A 516 52.30 -3.99 3.27
N ILE A 517 52.78 -3.56 2.10
CA ILE A 517 53.96 -2.69 1.96
C ILE A 517 53.63 -1.26 1.57
N ALA A 518 52.47 -1.05 0.94
CA ALA A 518 52.07 0.26 0.45
C ALA A 518 50.55 0.35 0.28
N ARG A 519 50.06 1.59 0.35
CA ARG A 519 48.72 1.97 -0.06
C ARG A 519 48.82 3.12 -1.06
N THR A 520 48.10 3.03 -2.15
CA THR A 520 48.04 4.08 -3.18
C THR A 520 46.70 4.80 -3.14
N ASP A 521 46.62 5.95 -3.80
CA ASP A 521 45.37 6.69 -3.97
C ASP A 521 44.45 5.99 -4.99
N ALA A 522 43.19 6.43 -5.08
CA ALA A 522 42.23 5.95 -6.08
C ALA A 522 42.78 6.08 -7.51
N ASP A 523 42.29 5.24 -8.43
CA ASP A 523 42.69 5.19 -9.85
C ASP A 523 44.18 4.88 -10.11
N SER A 524 44.99 4.66 -9.07
CA SER A 524 46.41 4.32 -9.23
C SER A 524 46.55 2.93 -9.84
N THR A 525 47.36 2.82 -10.89
CA THR A 525 47.63 1.56 -11.62
C THR A 525 49.10 1.15 -11.61
N ILE A 526 49.94 1.86 -10.84
CA ILE A 526 51.39 1.65 -10.78
C ILE A 526 51.96 1.91 -9.38
N LEU A 527 52.96 1.11 -8.96
CA LEU A 527 53.77 1.32 -7.75
C LEU A 527 55.22 0.91 -8.03
N ILE A 528 56.19 1.68 -7.52
CA ILE A 528 57.59 1.25 -7.46
C ILE A 528 57.92 0.78 -6.04
N ASP A 529 58.21 -0.50 -5.88
CA ASP A 529 58.73 -1.07 -4.64
C ASP A 529 60.27 -0.96 -4.64
N SER A 530 60.83 -0.27 -3.65
CA SER A 530 62.25 0.08 -3.58
C SER A 530 62.89 -0.37 -2.26
N GLY A 531 64.22 -0.32 -2.18
CA GLY A 531 64.96 -0.80 -1.00
C GLY A 531 65.03 -2.33 -0.92
N LEU A 532 64.89 -3.01 -2.06
CA LEU A 532 64.95 -4.46 -2.17
C LEU A 532 66.39 -4.96 -2.16
N THR A 533 66.56 -6.20 -1.71
CA THR A 533 67.84 -6.89 -1.75
C THR A 533 68.14 -7.35 -3.18
N LYS A 534 69.39 -7.17 -3.59
CA LYS A 534 69.85 -7.49 -4.93
C LYS A 534 69.92 -9.00 -5.16
N GLY A 535 69.42 -9.45 -6.31
CA GLY A 535 69.38 -10.85 -6.72
C GLY A 535 68.23 -11.66 -6.10
N GLU A 536 67.41 -11.03 -5.26
CA GLU A 536 66.34 -11.69 -4.54
C GLU A 536 64.99 -11.62 -5.30
N THR A 537 64.14 -12.64 -5.11
CA THR A 537 62.82 -12.75 -5.74
C THR A 537 61.69 -12.46 -4.76
N TYR A 538 60.81 -11.55 -5.15
CA TYR A 538 59.65 -11.12 -4.37
C TYR A 538 58.36 -11.51 -5.10
N SER A 539 57.32 -11.87 -4.34
CA SER A 539 55.97 -12.08 -4.89
C SER A 539 55.02 -10.98 -4.44
N TYR A 540 54.08 -10.60 -5.29
CA TYR A 540 53.18 -9.46 -5.09
C TYR A 540 51.75 -9.82 -5.42
N ARG A 541 50.83 -9.14 -4.74
CA ARG A 541 49.39 -9.12 -5.02
C ARG A 541 48.81 -7.77 -4.61
N VAL A 542 47.76 -7.33 -5.29
CA VAL A 542 47.12 -6.03 -5.06
C VAL A 542 45.63 -6.21 -4.83
N LYS A 543 45.03 -5.46 -3.91
CA LYS A 543 43.57 -5.41 -3.71
C LYS A 543 43.08 -3.97 -3.74
N ALA A 544 41.89 -3.75 -4.27
CA ALA A 544 41.20 -2.47 -4.20
C ALA A 544 40.52 -2.30 -2.83
N VAL A 545 40.42 -1.07 -2.35
CA VAL A 545 39.89 -0.77 -1.01
C VAL A 545 38.98 0.46 -1.02
N LYS A 546 37.83 0.35 -0.37
CA LYS A 546 36.89 1.46 -0.13
C LYS A 546 36.56 1.53 1.36
N GLY A 547 37.19 2.44 2.08
CA GLY A 547 37.08 2.51 3.55
C GLY A 547 37.54 1.21 4.21
N ALA A 548 36.64 0.55 4.95
CA ALA A 548 36.89 -0.75 5.61
C ALA A 548 36.65 -1.97 4.70
N VAL A 549 36.11 -1.76 3.49
CA VAL A 549 35.80 -2.84 2.54
C VAL A 549 36.97 -3.02 1.58
N SER A 550 37.30 -4.27 1.25
CA SER A 550 38.33 -4.61 0.28
C SER A 550 37.85 -5.65 -0.71
N SER A 551 38.32 -5.57 -1.95
CA SER A 551 38.14 -6.62 -2.94
C SER A 551 38.92 -7.90 -2.57
N ALA A 552 38.72 -8.98 -3.34
CA ALA A 552 39.73 -10.02 -3.43
C ALA A 552 41.06 -9.46 -3.96
N TYR A 553 42.16 -10.18 -3.75
CA TYR A 553 43.43 -9.83 -4.38
C TYR A 553 43.40 -10.14 -5.89
N SER A 554 44.25 -9.44 -6.64
CA SER A 554 44.61 -9.73 -8.03
C SER A 554 45.25 -11.12 -8.17
N ASN A 555 45.66 -11.48 -9.39
CA ASN A 555 46.62 -12.56 -9.58
C ASN A 555 47.91 -12.31 -8.77
N ASP A 556 48.53 -13.39 -8.30
CA ASP A 556 49.89 -13.35 -7.75
C ASP A 556 50.89 -13.20 -8.91
N THR A 557 51.90 -12.36 -8.71
CA THR A 557 53.04 -12.25 -9.63
C THR A 557 54.34 -12.27 -8.86
N ARG A 558 55.46 -12.55 -9.53
CA ARG A 558 56.79 -12.54 -8.90
C ARG A 558 57.83 -11.95 -9.84
N SER A 559 58.78 -11.23 -9.27
CA SER A 559 59.95 -10.73 -10.00
C SER A 559 61.17 -10.73 -9.10
N GLY A 560 62.33 -11.01 -9.69
CA GLY A 560 63.63 -10.74 -9.08
C GLY A 560 64.02 -9.27 -9.23
N THR A 561 64.95 -8.77 -8.41
CA THR A 561 65.71 -7.55 -8.76
C THR A 561 66.74 -7.86 -9.85
N GLN A 562 67.20 -6.85 -10.58
CA GLN A 562 68.23 -7.07 -11.61
C GLN A 562 69.50 -7.65 -10.99
N GLY A 563 70.08 -8.67 -11.61
CA GLY A 563 71.44 -9.10 -11.32
C GLY A 563 72.44 -8.01 -11.72
N SER A 564 73.57 -7.89 -11.02
CA SER A 564 74.66 -7.09 -11.58
C SER A 564 75.23 -7.80 -12.80
N ASN A 565 74.99 -7.27 -13.97
CA ASN A 565 75.77 -7.61 -15.15
C ASN A 565 77.21 -7.10 -14.93
N CYS A 566 78.10 -7.99 -14.48
CA CYS A 566 79.53 -7.78 -14.70
C CYS A 566 79.79 -8.00 -16.19
N TYR A 567 79.81 -6.92 -16.97
CA TYR A 567 80.47 -6.97 -18.28
C TYR A 567 81.96 -7.23 -18.03
N ARG A 568 82.43 -8.45 -18.26
CA ARG A 568 83.85 -8.70 -18.50
C ARG A 568 84.16 -8.10 -19.87
N TYR A 569 84.84 -6.97 -19.90
CA TYR A 569 85.60 -6.58 -21.07
C TYR A 569 86.69 -7.64 -21.28
N ALA A 570 86.65 -8.32 -22.43
CA ALA A 570 87.73 -9.16 -22.94
C ALA A 570 88.21 -8.54 -24.25
#